data_AF-A0A7C4UX76-F1
#
_entry.id   AF-A0A7C4UX76-F1
#
_cell.length_a   1.000
_cell.length_b   1.000
_cell.length_c   1.000
_cell.angle_alpha   90.00
_cell.angle_beta   90.00
_cell.angle_gamma   90.00
#
_symmetry.space_group_name_H-M   'P 1'
#
loop_
_entity.id
_entity.type
_entity.pdbx_description
1 polymer ?
#
loop_
_entity_poly.entity_id
_entity_poly.type
_entity_poly.pdbx_seq_one_letter_code
_entity_poly.pdbx_strand_id
1 'polypeptide(L)'
;MPITFRCASCNAKLTAKDSQAGQGLACPSCRARISVPVPEVPVTSAPPPPTVPAPAFIMDLEPIDEPAPAEPQNAPDPAPEEQTYAHGKSRWGSRRTGRTSTDEPWYFGFLETYAKILVILFLTVELIGLLFMVISSLPAISLLFSQDAGGGILGLIGVIIAAVVMIIMAAAGFLFVLVQCALVLLVVDMGRSLRAIKANSSRPPSS
;
A
#
# COMPACT_ATOMS: atom_id res chain seq x y z
N MET A 1 -7.75 -24.51 32.66
CA MET A 1 -8.30 -25.73 32.02
C MET A 1 -8.68 -25.38 30.57
N PRO A 2 -8.83 -26.33 29.62
CA PRO A 2 -9.28 -25.99 28.27
C PRO A 2 -10.80 -25.71 28.23
N ILE A 3 -11.20 -24.59 27.61
CA ILE A 3 -12.60 -24.23 27.40
C ILE A 3 -13.01 -24.72 26.01
N THR A 4 -14.09 -25.51 25.92
CA THR A 4 -14.64 -25.96 24.64
C THR A 4 -15.94 -25.22 24.31
N PHE A 5 -16.01 -24.63 23.12
CA PHE A 5 -17.18 -23.89 22.64
C PHE A 5 -17.38 -24.09 21.13
N ARG A 6 -18.47 -23.57 20.56
CA ARG A 6 -18.77 -23.68 19.11
C ARG A 6 -18.66 -22.32 18.43
N CYS A 7 -18.15 -22.30 17.21
CA CYS A 7 -18.13 -21.10 16.38
C CYS A 7 -19.57 -20.70 15.99
N ALA A 8 -19.96 -19.45 16.21
CA ALA A 8 -21.29 -18.94 15.86
C ALA A 8 -21.59 -18.95 14.35
N SER A 9 -20.57 -18.91 13.48
CA SER A 9 -20.75 -18.85 12.03
C SER A 9 -20.82 -20.22 11.36
N CYS A 10 -20.01 -21.19 11.81
CA CYS A 10 -19.89 -22.51 11.14
C CYS A 10 -20.15 -23.71 12.05
N ASN A 11 -20.48 -23.50 13.32
CA ASN A 11 -20.75 -24.54 14.32
C ASN A 11 -19.60 -25.54 14.60
N ALA A 12 -18.39 -25.28 14.10
CA ALA A 12 -17.20 -26.06 14.42
C ALA A 12 -16.90 -26.01 15.92
N LYS A 13 -16.55 -27.17 16.51
CA LYS A 13 -16.15 -27.28 17.92
C LYS A 13 -14.70 -26.83 18.05
N LEU A 14 -14.46 -25.86 18.92
CA LEU A 14 -13.14 -25.26 19.16
C LEU A 14 -12.76 -25.42 20.63
N THR A 15 -11.45 -25.49 20.86
CA THR A 15 -10.86 -25.61 22.19
C THR A 15 -9.87 -24.47 22.36
N ALA A 16 -10.07 -23.63 23.39
CA ALA A 16 -9.18 -22.52 23.72
C ALA A 16 -8.58 -22.70 25.12
N LYS A 17 -7.42 -22.07 25.35
CA LYS A 17 -6.83 -21.99 26.70
C LYS A 17 -7.58 -20.95 27.53
N ASP A 18 -7.65 -21.14 28.84
CA ASP A 18 -8.22 -20.14 29.78
C ASP A 18 -7.65 -18.73 29.59
N SER A 19 -6.35 -18.63 29.31
CA SER A 19 -5.67 -17.35 29.07
C SER A 19 -6.15 -16.60 27.83
N GLN A 20 -6.98 -17.23 26.99
CA GLN A 20 -7.57 -16.64 25.79
C GLN A 20 -9.05 -16.28 26.00
N ALA A 21 -9.62 -16.46 27.20
CA ALA A 21 -10.97 -16.03 27.52
C ALA A 21 -11.13 -14.52 27.28
N GLY A 22 -12.20 -14.12 26.59
CA GLY A 22 -12.45 -12.73 26.19
C GLY A 22 -11.61 -12.21 25.02
N GLN A 23 -10.65 -12.99 24.50
CA GLN A 23 -9.87 -12.59 23.32
C GLN A 23 -10.60 -12.95 22.01
N GLY A 24 -10.39 -12.10 21.00
CA GLY A 24 -10.85 -12.36 19.63
C GLY A 24 -9.87 -13.27 18.88
N LEU A 25 -10.31 -14.46 18.51
CA LEU A 25 -9.54 -15.44 17.72
C LEU A 25 -10.17 -15.65 16.34
N ALA A 26 -9.39 -16.09 15.35
CA ALA A 26 -9.93 -16.49 14.05
C ALA A 26 -10.29 -17.98 14.05
N CYS A 27 -11.49 -18.33 13.60
CA CYS A 27 -11.91 -19.73 13.48
C CYS A 27 -11.07 -20.46 12.42
N PRO A 28 -10.46 -21.62 12.72
CA PRO A 28 -9.66 -22.37 11.73
C PRO A 28 -10.49 -22.95 10.58
N SER A 29 -11.80 -23.15 10.76
CA SER A 29 -12.68 -23.73 9.74
C SER A 29 -13.25 -22.70 8.77
N CYS A 30 -13.72 -21.55 9.25
CA CYS A 30 -14.37 -20.53 8.41
C CYS A 30 -13.68 -19.15 8.40
N ARG A 31 -12.60 -18.97 9.17
CA ARG A 31 -11.85 -17.71 9.33
C ARG A 31 -12.62 -16.53 9.93
N ALA A 32 -13.86 -16.72 10.39
CA ALA A 32 -14.60 -15.69 11.11
C ALA A 32 -13.90 -15.33 12.44
N ARG A 33 -13.91 -14.04 12.82
CA ARG A 33 -13.46 -13.60 14.15
C ARG A 33 -14.52 -13.97 15.19
N ILE A 34 -14.10 -14.68 16.23
CA ILE A 34 -14.95 -15.14 17.32
C ILE A 34 -14.37 -14.66 18.65
N SER A 35 -15.23 -14.29 19.59
CA SER A 35 -14.83 -13.99 20.98
C SER A 35 -14.93 -15.26 21.81
N VAL A 36 -13.89 -15.59 22.57
CA VAL A 36 -13.91 -16.73 23.50
C VAL A 36 -14.78 -16.36 24.71
N PRO A 37 -15.81 -17.14 25.06
CA PRO A 37 -16.64 -16.87 26.23
C PRO A 37 -15.79 -16.83 27.50
N VAL A 38 -15.98 -15.80 28.33
CA VAL A 38 -15.39 -15.76 29.67
C VAL A 38 -16.27 -16.61 30.58
N PRO A 39 -15.76 -17.68 31.21
CA PRO A 39 -16.55 -18.43 32.17
C PRO A 39 -16.98 -17.48 33.28
N GLU A 40 -18.28 -17.35 33.51
CA GLU A 40 -18.82 -16.62 34.64
C GLU A 40 -18.29 -17.29 35.91
N VAL A 41 -17.26 -16.69 36.52
CA VAL A 41 -16.83 -17.08 37.85
C VAL A 41 -18.03 -16.76 38.74
N PRO A 42 -18.58 -17.73 39.50
CA PRO A 42 -19.69 -17.47 40.39
C PRO A 42 -19.26 -16.36 41.34
N VAL A 43 -19.76 -15.15 41.07
CA VAL A 43 -19.55 -13.99 41.91
C VAL A 43 -20.22 -14.33 43.23
N THR A 44 -19.39 -14.73 44.19
CA THR A 44 -19.79 -14.83 45.59
C THR A 44 -20.30 -13.44 45.93
N SER A 45 -21.61 -13.35 46.13
CA SER A 45 -22.36 -12.10 46.26
C SER A 45 -21.73 -11.22 47.33
N ALA A 46 -21.02 -10.19 46.89
CA ALA A 46 -20.64 -9.09 47.74
C ALA A 46 -21.92 -8.39 48.23
N PRO A 47 -21.95 -7.93 49.50
CA PRO A 47 -23.12 -7.27 50.08
C PRO A 47 -23.52 -6.02 49.28
N PRO A 48 -24.82 -5.70 49.23
CA PRO A 48 -25.37 -4.66 48.37
C PRO A 48 -24.73 -3.30 48.66
N PRO A 49 -24.28 -2.55 47.62
CA PRO A 49 -23.80 -1.20 47.79
C PRO A 49 -24.94 -0.27 48.24
N PRO A 50 -24.67 0.72 49.11
CA PRO A 50 -25.67 1.67 49.58
C PRO A 50 -26.23 2.50 48.42
N THR A 51 -27.55 2.58 48.38
CA THR A 51 -28.37 3.37 47.46
C THR A 51 -27.95 4.85 47.50
N VAL A 52 -27.29 5.32 46.44
CA VAL A 52 -27.08 6.76 46.22
C VAL A 52 -28.23 7.26 45.33
N PRO A 53 -28.98 8.31 45.74
CA PRO A 53 -30.12 8.82 44.99
C PRO A 53 -29.70 9.47 43.67
N ALA A 54 -30.58 9.31 42.68
CA ALA A 54 -30.45 9.77 41.30
C ALA A 54 -30.33 11.31 41.20
N PRO A 55 -29.40 11.84 40.39
CA PRO A 55 -29.40 13.25 40.03
C PRO A 55 -30.53 13.57 39.04
N ALA A 56 -31.25 14.65 39.34
CA ALA A 56 -32.34 15.18 38.55
C ALA A 56 -31.86 15.70 37.18
N PHE A 57 -32.67 15.40 36.16
CA PHE A 57 -32.62 15.99 34.83
C PHE A 57 -32.75 17.52 34.90
N ILE A 58 -31.82 18.25 34.29
CA ILE A 58 -32.04 19.64 33.87
C ILE A 58 -32.33 19.58 32.37
N MET A 59 -33.60 19.75 32.02
CA MET A 59 -34.00 20.22 30.69
C MET A 59 -34.07 21.74 30.78
N ASP A 60 -33.20 22.43 30.06
CA ASP A 60 -33.42 23.84 29.70
C ASP A 60 -33.24 24.00 28.19
N LEU A 61 -34.24 24.61 27.60
CA LEU A 61 -34.41 24.93 26.19
C LEU A 61 -33.68 26.23 25.87
N GLU A 62 -33.10 26.34 24.67
CA GLU A 62 -33.09 27.62 23.95
C GLU A 62 -33.09 27.37 22.43
N PRO A 63 -34.15 27.80 21.70
CA PRO A 63 -34.11 27.90 20.24
C PRO A 63 -33.33 29.17 19.86
N ILE A 64 -32.17 29.00 19.24
CA ILE A 64 -31.39 30.11 18.70
C ILE A 64 -31.93 30.42 17.31
N ASP A 65 -32.59 31.57 17.20
CA ASP A 65 -33.01 32.18 15.94
C ASP A 65 -31.81 32.47 15.02
N GLU A 66 -32.03 32.15 13.76
CA GLU A 66 -31.13 32.21 12.62
C GLU A 66 -30.98 33.66 12.08
N PRO A 67 -29.77 34.24 12.03
CA PRO A 67 -29.51 35.39 11.17
C PRO A 67 -28.96 34.94 9.81
N ALA A 68 -29.52 35.57 8.77
CA ALA A 68 -29.29 35.32 7.35
C ALA A 68 -27.81 35.35 6.91
N PRO A 69 -27.46 34.70 5.78
CA PRO A 69 -26.09 34.62 5.28
C PRO A 69 -25.60 35.99 4.79
N ALA A 70 -24.60 36.55 5.46
CA ALA A 70 -23.81 37.63 4.91
C ALA A 70 -22.93 37.08 3.77
N GLU A 71 -23.13 37.66 2.59
CA GLU A 71 -22.32 37.47 1.39
C GLU A 71 -20.83 37.74 1.70
N PRO A 72 -19.91 36.78 1.46
CA PRO A 72 -18.49 37.01 1.70
C PRO A 72 -17.96 37.99 0.65
N GLN A 73 -17.83 39.25 1.07
CA GLN A 73 -17.03 40.25 0.38
C GLN A 73 -15.60 39.73 0.23
N ASN A 74 -15.12 39.75 -1.01
CA ASN A 74 -13.74 39.53 -1.43
C ASN A 74 -12.72 40.05 -0.40
N ALA A 75 -12.23 39.15 0.44
CA ALA A 75 -10.98 39.35 1.15
C ALA A 75 -9.84 39.19 0.12
N PRO A 76 -8.90 40.13 0.03
CA PRO A 76 -7.69 39.93 -0.76
C PRO A 76 -6.97 38.68 -0.24
N ASP A 77 -6.57 37.80 -1.17
CA ASP A 77 -5.80 36.59 -0.91
C ASP A 77 -4.72 36.89 0.15
N PRO A 78 -4.76 36.25 1.33
CA PRO A 78 -3.62 36.28 2.21
C PRO A 78 -2.47 35.66 1.43
N ALA A 79 -1.43 36.47 1.20
CA ALA A 79 -0.15 36.03 0.68
C ALA A 79 0.22 34.68 1.31
N PRO A 80 0.70 33.69 0.53
CA PRO A 80 0.88 32.33 0.99
C PRO A 80 1.63 32.36 2.31
N GLU A 81 0.87 32.15 3.38
CA GLU A 81 1.37 32.12 4.73
C GLU A 81 2.40 31.02 4.69
N GLU A 82 3.67 31.43 4.77
CA GLU A 82 4.82 30.56 4.81
C GLU A 82 4.52 29.59 5.94
N GLN A 83 4.05 28.39 5.57
CA GLN A 83 3.87 27.29 6.48
C GLN A 83 5.29 26.98 6.93
N THR A 84 5.72 27.70 7.97
CA THR A 84 6.83 27.35 8.82
C THR A 84 6.49 25.96 9.26
N TYR A 85 7.03 24.99 8.52
CA TYR A 85 7.09 23.60 8.87
C TYR A 85 7.82 23.59 10.20
N ALA A 86 7.03 23.68 11.27
CA ALA A 86 7.47 23.40 12.61
C ALA A 86 8.04 22.00 12.51
N HIS A 87 9.37 21.96 12.39
CA HIS A 87 10.21 20.79 12.36
C HIS A 87 10.16 20.19 13.77
N GLY A 88 8.96 19.74 14.14
CA GLY A 88 8.72 18.89 15.27
C GLY A 88 9.53 17.65 14.98
N LYS A 89 10.67 17.55 15.65
CA LYS A 89 11.46 16.34 15.84
C LYS A 89 10.54 15.30 16.45
N SER A 90 9.65 14.75 15.64
CA SER A 90 8.88 13.59 15.97
C SER A 90 9.94 12.52 16.17
N ARG A 91 10.12 12.14 17.43
CA ARG A 91 10.76 10.90 17.83
C ARG A 91 10.01 9.78 17.11
N TRP A 92 10.36 9.53 15.86
CA TRP A 92 9.99 8.36 15.10
C TRP A 92 10.78 7.21 15.71
N GLY A 93 10.29 6.78 16.87
CA GLY A 93 10.61 5.48 17.42
C GLY A 93 10.24 4.45 16.36
N SER A 94 11.26 3.84 15.78
CA SER A 94 11.22 2.75 14.81
C SER A 94 10.65 1.45 15.42
N ARG A 95 9.47 1.52 16.03
CA ARG A 95 8.90 0.45 16.86
C ARG A 95 7.42 0.19 16.58
N ARG A 96 7.03 0.20 15.31
CA ARG A 96 5.75 -0.39 14.83
C ARG A 96 5.93 -1.05 13.47
N THR A 97 6.77 -2.09 13.43
CA THR A 97 6.80 -3.09 12.34
C THR A 97 5.82 -4.25 12.60
N GLY A 98 4.90 -4.13 13.56
CA GLY A 98 4.10 -5.27 14.05
C GLY A 98 2.59 -5.06 14.15
N ARG A 99 2.02 -3.99 13.60
CA ARG A 99 0.55 -3.87 13.51
C ARG A 99 0.13 -4.33 12.12
N THR A 100 -0.16 -5.62 12.04
CA THR A 100 -0.73 -6.27 10.86
C THR A 100 -1.95 -5.49 10.37
N SER A 101 -1.81 -4.97 9.16
CA SER A 101 -2.76 -4.25 8.32
C SER A 101 -4.00 -5.08 8.00
N THR A 102 -4.82 -5.41 9.01
CA THR A 102 -6.02 -6.23 8.78
C THR A 102 -7.19 -5.47 8.16
N ASP A 103 -7.07 -4.16 7.97
CA ASP A 103 -8.12 -3.33 7.35
C ASP A 103 -7.68 -2.64 6.05
N GLU A 104 -6.52 -2.99 5.49
CA GLU A 104 -6.21 -2.60 4.11
C GLU A 104 -6.96 -3.53 3.16
N PRO A 105 -7.81 -3.00 2.25
CA PRO A 105 -8.55 -3.84 1.33
C PRO A 105 -7.57 -4.66 0.48
N TRP A 106 -7.87 -5.95 0.34
CA TRP A 106 -7.04 -7.00 -0.23
C TRP A 106 -6.36 -6.66 -1.57
N TYR A 107 -6.92 -5.72 -2.35
CA TYR A 107 -6.36 -5.29 -3.63
C TYR A 107 -5.02 -4.53 -3.50
N PHE A 108 -4.70 -3.92 -2.35
CA PHE A 108 -3.43 -3.20 -2.18
C PHE A 108 -2.22 -4.15 -2.15
N GLY A 109 -2.33 -5.29 -1.45
CA GLY A 109 -1.27 -6.32 -1.48
C GLY A 109 -1.12 -6.95 -2.87
N PHE A 110 -2.22 -7.03 -3.63
CA PHE A 110 -2.19 -7.50 -5.01
C PHE A 110 -1.41 -6.56 -5.92
N LEU A 111 -1.63 -5.24 -5.84
CA LEU A 111 -0.92 -4.25 -6.67
C LEU A 111 0.60 -4.27 -6.44
N GLU A 112 1.04 -4.40 -5.18
CA GLU A 112 2.47 -4.50 -4.87
C GLU A 112 3.09 -5.77 -5.46
N THR A 113 2.39 -6.90 -5.33
CA THR A 113 2.85 -8.19 -5.88
C THR A 113 2.87 -8.14 -7.41
N TYR A 114 1.84 -7.57 -8.03
CA TYR A 114 1.73 -7.39 -9.47
C TYR A 114 2.85 -6.49 -10.01
N ALA A 115 3.13 -5.36 -9.36
CA ALA A 115 4.23 -4.47 -9.73
C ALA A 115 5.59 -5.18 -9.66
N LYS A 116 5.86 -5.96 -8.59
CA LYS A 116 7.09 -6.74 -8.48
C LYS A 116 7.23 -7.77 -9.60
N ILE A 117 6.15 -8.50 -9.91
CA ILE A 117 6.13 -9.50 -10.98
C ILE A 117 6.40 -8.82 -12.34
N LEU A 118 5.76 -7.70 -12.63
CA LEU A 118 5.99 -6.96 -13.87
C LEU A 118 7.45 -6.49 -13.97
N VAL A 119 7.99 -5.87 -12.92
CA VAL A 119 9.39 -5.40 -12.90
C VAL A 119 10.37 -6.54 -13.16
N ILE A 120 10.18 -7.70 -12.51
CA ILE A 120 11.02 -8.88 -12.73
C ILE A 120 10.88 -9.39 -14.15
N LEU A 121 9.64 -9.54 -14.66
CA LEU A 121 9.38 -10.04 -16.00
C LEU A 121 10.05 -9.13 -17.05
N PHE A 122 9.92 -7.82 -16.93
CA PHE A 122 10.57 -6.89 -17.86
C PHE A 122 12.10 -6.95 -17.78
N LEU A 123 12.68 -6.98 -16.58
CA LEU A 123 14.13 -7.17 -16.42
C LEU A 123 14.61 -8.47 -17.06
N THR A 124 13.86 -9.57 -16.93
CA THR A 124 14.23 -10.84 -17.55
C THR A 124 14.15 -10.78 -19.08
N VAL A 125 13.14 -10.11 -19.65
CA VAL A 125 13.01 -9.95 -21.10
C VAL A 125 14.15 -9.10 -21.67
N GLU A 126 14.49 -7.99 -21.01
CA GLU A 126 15.66 -7.16 -21.34
C GLU A 126 16.96 -7.95 -21.29
N LEU A 127 17.19 -8.73 -20.23
CA LEU A 127 18.39 -9.56 -20.09
C LEU A 127 18.49 -10.60 -21.21
N ILE A 128 17.38 -11.24 -21.57
CA ILE A 128 17.32 -12.19 -22.69
C ILE A 128 17.61 -11.49 -24.02
N GLY A 129 17.04 -10.29 -24.24
CA GLY A 129 17.29 -9.49 -25.44
C GLY A 129 18.76 -9.11 -25.57
N LEU A 130 19.39 -8.65 -24.49
CA LEU A 130 20.80 -8.29 -24.45
C LEU A 130 21.70 -9.51 -24.69
N LEU A 131 21.37 -10.65 -24.07
CA LEU A 131 22.08 -11.92 -24.32
C LEU A 131 21.98 -12.33 -25.79
N PHE A 132 20.79 -12.28 -26.39
CA PHE A 132 20.58 -12.60 -27.80
C PHE A 132 21.36 -11.66 -28.72
N MET A 133 21.37 -10.37 -28.40
CA MET A 133 22.13 -9.35 -29.12
C MET A 133 23.64 -9.66 -29.11
N VAL A 134 24.21 -10.00 -27.95
CA VAL A 134 25.62 -10.41 -27.83
C VAL A 134 25.90 -11.65 -28.68
N ILE A 135 25.08 -12.69 -28.57
CA ILE A 135 25.26 -13.93 -29.35
C ILE A 135 25.18 -13.65 -30.86
N SER A 136 24.23 -12.82 -31.29
CA SER A 136 24.05 -12.45 -32.70
C SER A 136 25.20 -11.61 -33.27
N SER A 137 25.98 -10.94 -32.41
CA SER A 137 27.14 -10.14 -32.81
C SER A 137 28.41 -10.98 -33.04
N LEU A 138 28.48 -12.20 -32.49
CA LEU A 138 29.66 -13.07 -32.58
C LEU A 138 30.11 -13.37 -34.03
N PRO A 139 29.21 -13.62 -35.01
CA PRO A 139 29.62 -13.82 -36.41
C PRO A 139 30.22 -12.55 -37.03
N ALA A 140 29.67 -11.38 -36.71
CA ALA A 140 30.20 -10.10 -37.19
C ALA A 140 31.59 -9.81 -36.62
N ILE A 141 31.80 -10.16 -35.34
CA ILE A 141 33.13 -10.10 -34.71
C ILE A 141 34.08 -11.10 -35.37
N SER A 142 33.63 -12.32 -35.69
CA SER A 142 34.46 -13.31 -36.39
C SER A 142 34.95 -12.81 -37.76
N LEU A 143 34.08 -12.11 -38.51
CA LEU A 143 34.43 -11.49 -39.80
C LEU A 143 35.45 -10.35 -39.66
N LEU A 144 35.52 -9.68 -38.51
CA LEU A 144 36.56 -8.68 -38.24
C LEU A 144 37.96 -9.29 -38.08
N PHE A 145 38.04 -10.55 -37.64
CA PHE A 145 39.31 -11.25 -37.39
C PHE A 145 39.79 -12.09 -38.57
N SER A 146 38.95 -12.35 -39.59
CA SER A 146 39.41 -13.01 -40.81
C SER A 146 40.22 -12.04 -41.69
N GLN A 147 41.50 -11.88 -41.37
CA GLN A 147 42.44 -11.01 -42.10
C GLN A 147 42.65 -11.42 -43.58
N ASP A 148 42.34 -12.65 -43.95
CA ASP A 148 42.63 -13.18 -45.28
C ASP A 148 41.59 -12.80 -46.35
N ALA A 149 40.45 -12.23 -45.96
CA ALA A 149 39.30 -12.06 -46.85
C ALA A 149 39.11 -10.62 -47.34
N GLY A 150 40.12 -10.00 -47.96
CA GLY A 150 39.98 -8.85 -48.91
C GLY A 150 39.06 -7.68 -48.49
N GLY A 151 38.78 -7.53 -47.20
CA GLY A 151 37.74 -6.66 -46.67
C GLY A 151 38.27 -5.25 -46.52
N GLY A 152 38.37 -4.53 -47.63
CA GLY A 152 38.74 -3.12 -47.62
C GLY A 152 37.66 -2.22 -46.98
N ILE A 153 37.56 -0.99 -47.46
CA ILE A 153 36.67 0.07 -46.94
C ILE A 153 35.21 -0.41 -46.76
N LEU A 154 34.70 -1.29 -47.62
CA LEU A 154 33.34 -1.85 -47.53
C LEU A 154 33.10 -2.66 -46.25
N GLY A 155 34.08 -3.42 -45.77
CA GLY A 155 33.97 -4.17 -44.51
C GLY A 155 33.88 -3.23 -43.32
N LEU A 156 34.69 -2.16 -43.33
CA LEU A 156 34.68 -1.13 -42.29
C LEU A 156 33.33 -0.40 -42.22
N ILE A 157 32.74 -0.07 -43.37
CA ILE A 157 31.39 0.52 -43.44
C ILE A 157 30.34 -0.43 -42.84
N GLY A 158 30.38 -1.72 -43.18
CA GLY A 158 29.45 -2.71 -42.63
C GLY A 158 29.51 -2.82 -41.11
N VAL A 159 30.72 -2.80 -40.54
CA VAL A 159 30.94 -2.83 -39.09
C VAL A 159 30.41 -1.58 -38.40
N ILE A 160 30.64 -0.40 -39.00
CA ILE A 160 30.11 0.86 -38.46
C ILE A 160 28.58 0.84 -38.46
N ILE A 161 27.95 0.41 -39.57
CA ILE A 161 26.48 0.32 -39.66
C ILE A 161 25.95 -0.65 -38.60
N ALA A 162 26.55 -1.83 -38.46
CA ALA A 162 26.15 -2.81 -37.45
C ALA A 162 26.28 -2.23 -36.02
N ALA A 163 27.38 -1.54 -35.72
CA ALA A 163 27.59 -0.90 -34.43
C ALA A 163 26.53 0.19 -34.15
N VAL A 164 26.21 1.03 -35.13
CA VAL A 164 25.18 2.07 -35.01
C VAL A 164 23.81 1.47 -34.77
N VAL A 165 23.43 0.43 -35.54
CA VAL A 165 22.15 -0.27 -35.33
C VAL A 165 22.09 -0.88 -33.94
N MET A 166 23.18 -1.48 -33.46
CA MET A 166 23.27 -1.99 -32.09
C MET A 166 23.05 -0.89 -31.04
N ILE A 167 23.71 0.27 -31.19
CA ILE A 167 23.54 1.40 -30.27
C ILE A 167 22.08 1.89 -30.25
N ILE A 168 21.44 2.01 -31.42
CA ILE A 168 20.04 2.45 -31.53
C ILE A 168 19.11 1.46 -30.83
N MET A 169 19.29 0.16 -31.04
CA MET A 169 18.46 -0.88 -30.41
C MET A 169 18.64 -0.90 -28.88
N ALA A 170 19.88 -0.75 -28.41
CA ALA A 170 20.15 -0.66 -26.97
C ALA A 170 19.53 0.60 -26.34
N ALA A 171 19.61 1.74 -27.02
CA ALA A 171 18.98 2.98 -26.56
C ALA A 171 17.45 2.88 -26.54
N ALA A 172 16.85 2.22 -27.55
CA ALA A 172 15.41 1.97 -27.60
C ALA A 172 14.93 1.05 -26.47
N GLY A 173 15.68 -0.02 -26.16
CA GLY A 173 15.41 -0.89 -25.00
C GLY A 173 15.46 -0.12 -23.69
N PHE A 174 16.53 0.65 -23.48
CA PHE A 174 16.68 1.50 -22.30
C PHE A 174 15.53 2.51 -22.15
N LEU A 175 15.15 3.20 -23.23
CA LEU A 175 14.02 4.14 -23.22
C LEU A 175 12.70 3.43 -22.89
N PHE A 176 12.48 2.22 -23.41
CA PHE A 176 11.31 1.41 -23.08
C PHE A 176 11.26 1.07 -21.59
N VAL A 177 12.38 0.68 -20.98
CA VAL A 177 12.48 0.42 -19.53
C VAL A 177 12.15 1.68 -18.72
N LEU A 178 12.66 2.84 -19.13
CA LEU A 178 12.36 4.12 -18.46
C LEU A 178 10.87 4.45 -18.52
N VAL A 179 10.24 4.29 -19.69
CA VAL A 179 8.79 4.52 -19.87
C VAL A 179 7.98 3.58 -18.98
N GLN A 180 8.36 2.29 -18.90
CA GLN A 180 7.67 1.34 -18.03
C GLN A 180 7.83 1.70 -16.55
N CYS A 181 9.03 2.09 -16.12
CA CYS A 181 9.28 2.55 -14.77
C CYS A 181 8.42 3.78 -14.43
N ALA A 182 8.33 4.75 -15.35
CA ALA A 182 7.47 5.91 -15.21
C ALA A 182 5.97 5.53 -15.10
N LEU A 183 5.49 4.57 -15.90
CA LEU A 183 4.12 4.06 -15.81
C LEU A 183 3.83 3.41 -14.46
N VAL A 184 4.75 2.60 -13.94
CA VAL A 184 4.62 1.98 -12.60
C VAL A 184 4.55 3.06 -11.52
N LEU A 185 5.43 4.07 -11.58
CA LEU A 185 5.41 5.19 -10.64
C LEU A 185 4.10 5.98 -10.71
N LEU A 186 3.57 6.22 -11.91
CA LEU A 186 2.28 6.88 -12.11
C LEU A 186 1.12 6.09 -11.49
N VAL A 187 1.10 4.76 -11.67
CA VAL A 187 0.09 3.89 -11.05
C VAL A 187 0.17 3.94 -9.52
N VAL A 188 1.39 3.92 -8.97
CA VAL A 188 1.60 4.02 -7.51
C VAL A 188 1.13 5.38 -6.98
N ASP A 189 1.43 6.46 -7.70
CA ASP A 189 1.02 7.82 -7.32
C ASP A 189 -0.50 8.01 -7.40
N MET A 190 -1.13 7.51 -8.45
CA MET A 190 -2.59 7.46 -8.56
C MET A 190 -3.22 6.71 -7.37
N GLY A 191 -2.62 5.60 -6.95
CA GLY A 191 -3.04 4.85 -5.76
C GLY A 191 -2.85 5.61 -4.44
N ARG A 192 -1.91 6.56 -4.35
CA ARG A 192 -1.75 7.45 -3.20
C ARG A 192 -2.80 8.57 -3.23
N SER A 193 -3.01 9.19 -4.38
CA SER A 193 -4.00 10.26 -4.56
C SER A 193 -5.42 9.79 -4.26
N LEU A 194 -5.80 8.57 -4.68
CA LEU A 194 -7.10 8.00 -4.35
C LEU A 194 -7.29 7.78 -2.84
N ARG A 195 -6.23 7.42 -2.11
CA ARG A 195 -6.28 7.29 -0.64
C ARG A 195 -6.48 8.63 0.05
N ALA A 196 -5.83 9.69 -0.44
CA ALA A 196 -6.02 11.04 0.08
C ALA A 196 -7.47 11.53 -0.10
N ILE A 197 -8.05 11.31 -1.28
CA ILE A 197 -9.44 11.69 -1.57
C ILE A 197 -10.42 10.93 -0.65
N LYS A 198 -10.23 9.61 -0.51
CA LYS A 198 -11.10 8.79 0.36
C LYS A 198 -11.06 9.26 1.82
N ALA A 199 -9.88 9.59 2.33
CA ALA A 199 -9.72 10.08 3.70
C ALA A 199 -10.48 11.40 3.92
N ASN A 200 -10.47 12.30 2.94
CA ASN A 200 -11.20 13.56 3.01
C ASN A 200 -12.72 13.36 2.92
N SER A 201 -13.21 12.43 2.09
CA SER A 201 -14.65 12.14 1.98
C SER A 201 -15.26 11.52 3.24
N SER A 202 -14.45 10.93 4.12
CA SER A 202 -14.93 10.31 5.37
C SER A 202 -15.05 11.26 6.55
N ARG A 203 -14.61 12.52 6.43
CA ARG A 203 -14.77 13.48 7.52
C ARG A 203 -16.22 13.97 7.55
N PRO A 204 -16.94 13.87 8.69
CA PRO A 204 -18.25 14.47 8.81
C PRO A 204 -18.13 15.99 8.62
N PRO A 205 -19.14 16.64 8.01
CA PRO A 205 -19.17 18.10 7.92
C PRO A 205 -19.10 18.67 9.34
N SER A 206 -18.13 19.55 9.59
CA SER A 206 -18.03 20.27 10.86
C SER A 206 -19.19 21.26 10.91
N SER A 207 -20.25 20.86 11.62
CA SER A 207 -21.33 21.72 12.07
C SER A 207 -20.87 22.66 13.17
#